data_AF-A0A1Q7DAE0-F1
#
_entry.id   AF-A0A1Q7DAE0-F1
#
_cell.length_a   1.000
_cell.length_b   1.000
_cell.length_c   1.000
_cell.angle_alpha   90.00
_cell.angle_beta   90.00
_cell.angle_gamma   90.00
#
_symmetry.space_group_name_H-M   'P 1'
#
loop_
_entity.id
_entity.type
_entity.pdbx_description
1 polymer ?
#
loop_
_entity_poly.entity_id
_entity_poly.type
_entity_poly.pdbx_seq_one_letter_code
_entity_poly.pdbx_strand_id
1 'polypeptide(L)' 'MAEVFGLKEGEIGLNELFAFRQVAVTPDGRAVGYHTATGTLSTFQDHFKANGADLPESMFEPAKQPAAEGLY' A
#
# COMPACT_ATOMS: atom_id res chain seq x y z
N MET A 1 -1.22 -4.08 -1.16
CA MET A 1 -1.24 -4.43 0.28
C MET A 1 -2.47 -3.79 0.88
N ALA A 2 -3.40 -4.64 1.33
CA ALA A 2 -4.69 -4.22 1.84
C ALA A 2 -4.80 -4.49 3.34
N GLU A 3 -5.57 -3.65 4.04
CA GLU A 3 -6.07 -3.96 5.38
C GLU A 3 -7.45 -4.60 5.30
N VAL A 4 -7.74 -5.48 6.26
CA VAL A 4 -9.05 -6.12 6.43
C VAL A 4 -9.72 -5.45 7.62
N PHE A 5 -10.86 -4.77 7.40
CA PHE A 5 -11.55 -4.08 8.50
C PHE A 5 -12.70 -4.89 9.12
N GLY A 6 -13.07 -6.03 8.52
CA GLY A 6 -14.01 -6.97 9.14
C GLY A 6 -14.88 -7.70 8.13
N LEU A 7 -15.90 -8.40 8.64
CA LEU A 7 -16.92 -9.10 7.87
C LEU A 7 -18.27 -8.44 8.18
N LYS A 8 -18.96 -7.90 7.17
CA LYS A 8 -20.32 -7.37 7.31
C LYS A 8 -21.26 -8.12 6.38
N GLU A 9 -22.29 -8.75 6.95
CA GLU A 9 -23.33 -9.47 6.19
C GLU A 9 -22.80 -10.56 5.24
N GLY A 10 -21.61 -11.11 5.53
CA GLY A 10 -20.94 -12.12 4.71
C GLY A 10 -19.92 -11.57 3.71
N GLU A 11 -19.77 -10.24 3.60
CA GLU A 11 -18.77 -9.59 2.75
C GLU A 11 -17.55 -9.15 3.57
N ILE A 12 -16.35 -9.46 3.06
CA ILE A 12 -15.10 -9.00 3.67
C ILE A 12 -14.86 -7.56 3.23
N GLY A 13 -14.74 -6.67 4.21
CA GLY A 13 -14.31 -5.30 4.01
C GLY A 13 -12.80 -5.22 3.83
N LEU A 14 -12.36 -4.76 2.66
CA LEU A 14 -10.96 -4.54 2.33
C LEU A 14 -10.70 -3.09 1.96
N ASN A 15 -9.55 -2.57 2.37
CA ASN A 15 -9.06 -1.26 1.95
C ASN A 15 -7.62 -1.40 1.47
N GLU A 16 -7.36 -1.05 0.20
CA GLU A 16 -6.03 -1.15 -0.40
C GLU A 16 -5.19 0.06 0.03
N LEU A 17 -4.20 -0.16 0.88
CA LEU A 17 -3.34 0.91 1.43
C LEU A 17 -2.12 1.18 0.54
N PHE A 18 -1.64 0.16 -0.17
CA PHE A 18 -0.52 0.27 -1.10
C PHE A 18 -0.81 -0.52 -2.37
N ALA A 19 -0.46 0.05 -3.52
CA ALA A 19 -0.62 -0.61 -4.81
C ALA A 19 0.74 -0.80 -5.49
N PHE A 20 0.87 -1.88 -6.25
CA PHE A 20 2.00 -2.04 -7.18
C PHE A 20 1.73 -1.21 -8.44
N ARG A 21 2.65 -0.30 -8.76
CA ARG A 21 2.63 0.48 -10.00
C ARG A 21 3.64 -0.12 -10.97
N GLN A 22 3.12 -0.80 -11.97
CA GLN A 22 3.93 -1.27 -13.10
C GLN A 22 4.36 -0.09 -13.97
N VAL A 23 5.62 -0.11 -14.40
CA VAL A 23 6.22 0.92 -15.27
C VAL A 23 6.89 0.30 -16.50
N ALA A 24 7.21 -0.99 -16.49
CA ALA A 24 7.73 -1.71 -17.63
C ALA A 24 7.41 -3.21 -17.56
N VAL A 25 7.75 -3.94 -18.63
CA VAL A 25 7.73 -5.40 -18.71
C VAL A 25 9.06 -5.86 -19.27
N THR A 26 9.70 -6.84 -18.65
CA THR A 26 10.95 -7.41 -19.14
C THR A 26 10.74 -8.26 -20.40
N PRO A 27 11.78 -8.55 -21.19
CA PRO A 27 11.66 -9.43 -22.36
C PRO A 27 11.16 -10.84 -22.05
N ASP A 28 11.39 -11.35 -20.83
CA ASP A 28 10.87 -12.61 -20.31
C ASP A 28 9.44 -12.52 -19.74
N GLY A 29 8.78 -11.36 -19.87
CA GLY A 29 7.37 -11.17 -19.53
C GLY A 29 7.09 -10.82 -18.06
N ARG A 30 8.11 -10.44 -17.28
CA ARG A 30 7.93 -10.05 -15.87
C ARG A 30 7.59 -8.57 -15.76
N ALA A 31 6.66 -8.23 -14.87
CA ALA A 31 6.32 -6.85 -14.56
C ALA A 31 7.45 -6.18 -13.77
N VAL A 32 7.82 -4.96 -14.18
CA VAL A 32 8.78 -4.10 -13.48
C VAL A 32 8.02 -2.90 -12.94
N GLY A 33 8.23 -2.57 -11.67
CA GLY A 33 7.44 -1.56 -10.97
C GLY A 33 7.83 -1.42 -9.52
N TYR A 34 7.04 -0.64 -8.78
CA TYR A 34 7.29 -0.35 -7.38
C TYR A 34 5.97 -0.28 -6.60
N HIS A 35 6.03 -0.52 -5.30
CA HIS A 35 4.88 -0.30 -4.42
C HIS A 35 4.81 1.16 -4.02
N THR A 36 3.60 1.72 -4.02
CA THR A 36 3.34 3.08 -3.56
C THR A 36 2.05 3.12 -2.78
N ALA A 37 1.96 4.01 -1.79
CA ALA A 37 0.73 4.19 -1.03
C ALA A 37 -0.40 4.74 -1.92
N THR A 38 -1.63 4.39 -1.59
CA THR A 38 -2.82 4.85 -2.32
C THR A 38 -3.27 6.24 -1.89
N GLY A 39 -2.72 6.79 -0.81
CA GLY A 39 -3.20 8.01 -0.16
C GLY A 39 -4.23 7.75 0.95
N THR A 40 -4.70 6.51 1.11
CA THR A 40 -5.67 6.15 2.15
C THR A 40 -4.95 5.84 3.46
N LEU A 41 -5.39 6.46 4.55
CA LEU A 41 -4.93 6.12 5.90
C LEU A 41 -5.57 4.82 6.40
N SER A 42 -4.87 4.11 7.27
CA SER A 42 -5.44 2.92 7.92
C SER A 42 -6.65 3.28 8.78
N THR A 43 -7.70 2.49 8.68
CA THR A 43 -8.89 2.58 9.54
C THR A 43 -8.56 2.29 11.01
N PHE A 44 -7.43 1.64 11.29
CA PHE A 44 -6.98 1.23 12.61
C PHE A 44 -5.95 2.16 13.25
N GLN A 45 -5.77 3.39 12.73
CA GLN A 45 -4.85 4.41 13.26
C GLN A 45 -4.90 4.55 14.79
N ASP A 46 -6.09 4.74 15.36
CA ASP A 46 -6.26 4.91 16.81
C ASP A 46 -5.91 3.64 17.59
N HIS A 47 -6.15 2.46 17.01
CA HIS A 47 -5.77 1.19 17.61
C HIS A 47 -4.26 1.04 17.68
N PHE A 48 -3.53 1.39 16.61
CA PHE A 48 -2.07 1.38 16.63
C PHE A 48 -1.52 2.34 17.70
N LYS A 49 -2.04 3.57 17.75
CA LYS A 49 -1.65 4.57 18.75
C LYS A 49 -1.90 4.10 20.18
N ALA A 50 -3.06 3.50 20.44
CA ALA A 50 -3.39 2.93 21.74
C ALA A 50 -2.45 1.80 22.18
N ASN A 51 -1.86 1.07 21.22
CA ASN A 51 -0.84 0.04 21.47
C ASN A 51 0.61 0.58 21.45
N GLY A 52 0.80 1.90 21.39
CA GLY A 52 2.11 2.54 21.40
C GLY A 52 2.83 2.56 20.05
N ALA A 53 2.15 2.19 18.96
CA ALA A 53 2.67 2.30 17.60
C ALA A 53 2.15 3.57 16.94
N ASP A 54 3.01 4.56 16.75
CA ASP A 54 2.68 5.75 15.96
C ASP A 54 3.00 5.49 14.48
N LEU A 55 1.96 5.48 13.65
CA LEU A 55 2.09 5.38 12.20
C LEU A 55 1.94 6.80 11.62
N PRO A 56 3.03 7.43 11.15
CA PRO A 56 2.95 8.78 10.61
C PRO A 56 2.14 8.78 9.30
N GLU A 57 1.32 9.81 9.09
CA GLU A 57 0.52 9.97 7.87
C GLU A 57 1.37 9.95 6.60
N SER A 58 2.61 10.44 6.68
CA SER A 58 3.58 10.42 5.57
C SER A 58 3.88 9.02 5.05
N MET A 59 3.64 7.96 5.84
CA MET A 59 3.77 6.57 5.39
C MET A 59 2.75 6.21 4.30
N PHE A 60 1.60 6.87 4.29
CA PHE A 60 0.50 6.63 3.37
C PHE A 60 0.45 7.63 2.21
N GLU A 61 1.44 8.51 2.11
CA GLU A 61 1.57 9.42 0.97
C GLU A 61 2.13 8.70 -0.26
N PRO A 62 1.58 8.94 -1.47
CA PRO A 62 2.09 8.33 -2.68
C PRO A 62 3.55 8.69 -2.95
N ALA A 63 4.40 7.67 -3.08
CA ALA A 63 5.78 7.81 -3.51
C ALA A 63 5.87 8.11 -5.02
N LYS A 64 6.80 8.99 -5.37
CA LYS A 64 7.20 9.23 -6.77
C LYS A 64 7.82 7.97 -7.37
N GLN A 65 7.77 7.85 -8.69
CA GLN A 65 8.44 6.78 -9.38
C GLN A 65 9.95 6.83 -9.09
N PRO A 66 10.55 5.73 -8.58
CA PRO A 66 11.97 5.67 -8.34
C PRO A 66 12.76 5.70 -9.67
N ALA A 67 14.03 6.06 -9.59
CA ALA A 67 14.93 5.96 -10.74
C ALA A 67 15.00 4.51 -11.25
N ALA A 68 15.31 4.34 -12.54
CA ALA A 68 15.35 3.02 -13.18
C ALA A 68 16.30 2.03 -12.47
N GLU A 69 17.38 2.52 -11.86
CA GLU A 69 18.32 1.72 -11.07
C GLU A 69 17.71 1.08 -9.81
N GLY A 70 16.56 1.59 -9.32
CA GLY A 70 15.84 1.01 -8.18
C GLY A 70 14.71 0.05 -8.57
N LEU A 71 14.56 -0.24 -9.87
CA LEU A 71 13.48 -1.07 -10.42
C LEU A 71 13.98 -2.40 -10.99
N TYR A 72 15.30 -2.60 -11.06
CA TYR A 72 15.97 -3.80 -11.58
C TYR A 72 16.93 -4.39 -10.55
#